data_AF-A0A961V4P4-F1
#
_entry.id   AF-A0A961V4P4-F1
#
_cell.length_a   1.000
_cell.length_b   1.000
_cell.length_c   1.000
_cell.angle_alpha   90.00
_cell.angle_beta   90.00
_cell.angle_gamma   90.00
#
_symmetry.space_group_name_H-M   'P 1'
#
loop_
_entity.id
_entity.type
_entity.pdbx_description
1 polymer ?
#
loop_
_entity_poly.entity_id
_entity_poly.type
_entity_poly.pdbx_seq_one_letter_code
_entity_poly.pdbx_strand_id
1 'polypeptide(L)'
;MHWFNDVVLFLHFFGLMLGAAGGMSSAIIMRRAASLPPEQGQVIRGLGPVLANVSAAGVIVLWVTGLILVWTKWNGLGSLPTLFWVKFVFIVTLTAAAIAIRMTYAEIRKGNTAAAARLPKLGPIAGLSALLATFFAVFAFAIG
;
A
#
# COMPACT_ATOMS: atom_id res chain seq x y z
N MET A 1 -5.44 -22.22 -18.66
CA MET A 1 -5.72 -21.30 -17.53
C MET A 1 -4.57 -20.34 -17.20
N HIS A 2 -3.43 -20.36 -17.90
CA HIS A 2 -2.29 -19.46 -17.64
C HIS A 2 -2.63 -17.96 -17.75
N TRP A 3 -3.22 -17.53 -18.86
CA TRP A 3 -3.47 -16.11 -19.13
C TRP A 3 -4.36 -15.42 -18.07
N PHE A 4 -5.33 -16.14 -17.50
CA PHE A 4 -6.19 -15.59 -16.44
C PHE A 4 -5.36 -15.28 -15.19
N ASN A 5 -4.53 -16.24 -14.73
CA ASN A 5 -3.66 -16.04 -13.59
C ASN A 5 -2.63 -14.94 -13.87
N ASP A 6 -2.14 -14.82 -15.09
CA ASP A 6 -1.20 -13.77 -15.49
C ASP A 6 -1.84 -12.37 -15.40
N VAL A 7 -3.08 -12.22 -15.85
CA VAL A 7 -3.85 -10.96 -15.74
C VAL A 7 -4.13 -10.63 -14.27
N VAL A 8 -4.56 -11.61 -13.47
CA VAL A 8 -4.80 -11.38 -12.04
C VAL A 8 -3.50 -11.03 -11.31
N LEU A 9 -2.39 -11.65 -11.66
CA LEU A 9 -1.06 -11.36 -11.10
C LEU A 9 -0.58 -9.96 -11.49
N PHE A 10 -0.81 -9.54 -12.73
CA PHE A 10 -0.58 -8.16 -13.16
C PHE A 10 -1.38 -7.18 -12.29
N LEU A 11 -2.69 -7.40 -12.14
CA LEU A 11 -3.55 -6.56 -11.30
C LEU A 11 -3.12 -6.57 -9.83
N HIS A 12 -2.61 -7.70 -9.34
CA HIS A 12 -2.08 -7.84 -7.99
C HIS A 12 -0.87 -6.95 -7.74
N PHE A 13 0.14 -7.01 -8.62
CA PHE A 13 1.32 -6.13 -8.53
C PHE A 13 0.96 -4.67 -8.81
N PHE A 14 0.00 -4.40 -9.68
CA PHE A 14 -0.51 -3.05 -9.90
C PHE A 14 -1.18 -2.50 -8.64
N GLY A 15 -2.03 -3.29 -7.97
CA GLY A 15 -2.63 -2.94 -6.68
C GLY A 15 -1.56 -2.67 -5.60
N LEU A 16 -0.52 -3.50 -5.54
CA LEU A 16 0.63 -3.30 -4.67
C LEU A 16 1.31 -1.94 -4.94
N MET A 17 1.61 -1.66 -6.21
CA MET A 17 2.23 -0.41 -6.65
C MET A 17 1.40 0.81 -6.23
N LEU A 18 0.09 0.79 -6.47
CA LEU A 18 -0.81 1.87 -6.05
C LEU A 18 -0.85 2.04 -4.53
N GLY A 19 -0.91 0.93 -3.79
CA GLY A 19 -0.85 0.89 -2.33
C GLY A 19 0.41 1.58 -1.80
N ALA A 20 1.56 1.24 -2.37
CA ALA A 20 2.87 1.81 -2.03
C ALA A 20 2.96 3.29 -2.39
N ALA A 21 2.62 3.65 -3.62
CA ALA A 21 2.79 5.00 -4.16
C ALA A 21 1.94 6.01 -3.39
N GLY A 22 0.67 5.71 -3.09
CA GLY A 22 -0.19 6.61 -2.33
C GLY A 22 0.24 6.77 -0.86
N GLY A 23 0.79 5.71 -0.25
CA GLY A 23 1.34 5.75 1.11
C GLY A 23 2.63 6.57 1.21
N MET A 24 3.60 6.30 0.34
CA MET A 24 4.88 7.03 0.29
C MET A 24 4.71 8.50 -0.07
N SER A 25 3.87 8.79 -1.06
CA SER A 25 3.61 10.17 -1.50
C SER A 25 3.01 11.03 -0.38
N SER A 26 2.21 10.44 0.53
CA SER A 26 1.72 11.15 1.73
C SER A 26 2.86 11.66 2.63
N ALA A 27 3.91 10.87 2.83
CA ALA A 27 5.08 11.33 3.60
C ALA A 27 5.87 12.41 2.86
N ILE A 28 6.07 12.24 1.54
CA ILE A 28 6.79 13.21 0.70
C ILE A 28 6.06 14.55 0.69
N ILE A 29 4.74 14.55 0.49
CA ILE A 29 3.89 15.74 0.51
C ILE A 29 4.01 16.47 1.84
N MET A 30 3.91 15.76 2.95
CA MET A 30 3.98 16.39 4.27
C MET A 30 5.35 16.98 4.57
N ARG A 31 6.43 16.27 4.21
CA ARG A 31 7.79 16.80 4.32
C ARG A 31 8.00 18.03 3.43
N ARG A 32 7.52 17.98 2.19
CA ARG A 32 7.67 19.09 1.24
C ARG A 32 6.86 20.31 1.69
N ALA A 33 5.62 20.12 2.10
CA ALA A 33 4.75 21.17 2.59
C ALA A 33 5.28 21.85 3.88
N ALA A 34 6.09 21.16 4.68
CA ALA A 34 6.74 21.76 5.86
C ALA A 34 7.90 22.69 5.48
N SER A 35 8.46 22.55 4.28
CA SER A 35 9.57 23.38 3.77
C SER A 35 9.12 24.59 2.94
N LEU A 36 7.82 24.79 2.78
CA LEU A 36 7.25 25.83 1.93
C LEU A 36 6.58 26.93 2.76
N PRO A 37 6.42 28.15 2.20
CA PRO A 37 5.55 29.16 2.79
C PRO A 37 4.16 28.60 3.09
N PRO A 38 3.47 29.04 4.16
CA PRO A 38 2.22 28.44 4.62
C PRO A 38 1.14 28.28 3.54
N GLU A 39 0.95 29.30 2.71
CA GLU A 39 -0.03 29.31 1.61
C GLU A 39 0.27 28.24 0.56
N GLN A 40 1.54 28.12 0.13
CA GLN A 40 1.98 27.11 -0.83
C GLN A 40 1.95 25.70 -0.24
N GLY A 41 2.30 25.57 1.05
CA GLY A 41 2.25 24.30 1.77
C GLY A 41 0.83 23.74 1.90
N GLN A 42 -0.18 24.60 2.06
CA GLN A 42 -1.58 24.16 2.13
C GLN A 42 -2.06 23.53 0.82
N VAL A 43 -1.69 24.10 -0.33
CA VAL A 43 -2.06 23.56 -1.65
C VAL A 43 -1.58 22.10 -1.81
N ILE A 44 -0.32 21.82 -1.47
CA ILE A 44 0.25 20.48 -1.65
C ILE A 44 -0.33 19.49 -0.62
N ARG A 45 -0.62 19.93 0.62
CA ARG A 45 -1.29 19.07 1.63
C ARG A 45 -2.67 18.58 1.16
N GLY A 46 -3.35 19.34 0.32
CA GLY A 46 -4.63 18.94 -0.30
C GLY A 46 -4.56 17.67 -1.15
N LEU A 47 -3.37 17.32 -1.67
CA LEU A 47 -3.16 16.09 -2.45
C LEU A 47 -3.11 14.83 -1.58
N GLY A 48 -2.76 14.98 -0.30
CA GLY A 48 -2.56 13.88 0.64
C GLY A 48 -3.77 12.93 0.75
N PRO A 49 -4.98 13.43 1.02
CA PRO A 49 -6.18 12.60 1.10
C PRO A 49 -6.51 11.86 -0.20
N VAL A 50 -6.27 12.47 -1.36
CA VAL A 50 -6.51 11.85 -2.67
C VAL A 50 -5.58 10.64 -2.83
N LEU A 51 -4.30 10.81 -2.52
CA LEU A 51 -3.30 9.75 -2.63
C LEU A 51 -3.51 8.64 -1.59
N ALA A 52 -3.98 8.98 -0.39
CA ALA A 52 -4.40 7.97 0.59
C ALA A 52 -5.58 7.13 0.10
N ASN A 53 -6.52 7.71 -0.65
CA ASN A 53 -7.61 6.95 -1.27
C ASN A 53 -7.13 6.06 -2.42
N VAL A 54 -6.20 6.54 -3.25
CA VAL A 54 -5.54 5.72 -4.28
C VAL A 54 -4.80 4.54 -3.66
N SER A 55 -4.07 4.77 -2.56
CA SER A 55 -3.41 3.71 -1.79
C SER A 55 -4.42 2.67 -1.29
N ALA A 56 -5.52 3.12 -0.69
CA ALA A 56 -6.57 2.23 -0.19
C ALA A 56 -7.22 1.40 -1.32
N ALA A 57 -7.50 2.03 -2.48
CA ALA A 57 -8.01 1.31 -3.64
C ALA A 57 -7.01 0.26 -4.15
N GLY A 58 -5.72 0.61 -4.22
CA GLY A 58 -4.65 -0.32 -4.56
C GLY A 58 -4.57 -1.52 -3.61
N VAL A 59 -4.66 -1.27 -2.30
CA VAL A 59 -4.69 -2.32 -1.27
C VAL A 59 -5.92 -3.22 -1.43
N ILE A 60 -7.10 -2.68 -1.75
CA ILE A 60 -8.30 -3.48 -2.03
C ILE A 60 -8.07 -4.39 -3.24
N VAL A 61 -7.56 -3.84 -4.34
CA VAL A 61 -7.24 -4.61 -5.56
C VAL A 61 -6.24 -5.73 -5.24
N LEU A 62 -5.19 -5.41 -4.49
CA LEU A 62 -4.18 -6.36 -4.03
C LEU A 62 -4.80 -7.51 -3.22
N TRP A 63 -5.68 -7.24 -2.26
CA TRP A 63 -6.31 -8.29 -1.45
C TRP A 63 -7.25 -9.15 -2.26
N VAL A 64 -8.11 -8.55 -3.10
CA VAL A 64 -9.06 -9.30 -3.94
C VAL A 64 -8.31 -10.21 -4.91
N THR A 65 -7.32 -9.69 -5.62
CA THR A 65 -6.51 -10.48 -6.57
C THR A 65 -5.64 -11.52 -5.87
N GLY A 66 -5.08 -11.18 -4.69
CA GLY A 66 -4.30 -12.11 -3.88
C GLY A 66 -5.13 -13.30 -3.40
N LEU A 67 -6.37 -13.01 -2.97
CA LEU A 67 -7.35 -14.04 -2.65
C LEU A 67 -7.59 -14.91 -3.89
N ILE A 68 -7.99 -14.35 -5.03
CA ILE A 68 -8.22 -15.14 -6.26
C ILE A 68 -7.03 -16.07 -6.59
N LEU A 69 -5.80 -15.57 -6.55
CA LEU A 69 -4.60 -16.36 -6.86
C LEU A 69 -4.37 -17.54 -5.89
N VAL A 70 -4.76 -17.42 -4.61
CA VAL A 70 -4.68 -18.55 -3.66
C VAL A 70 -5.47 -19.76 -4.17
N TRP A 71 -6.66 -19.56 -4.73
CA TRP A 71 -7.48 -20.67 -5.23
C TRP A 71 -7.13 -21.03 -6.68
N THR A 72 -6.79 -20.07 -7.54
CA THR A 72 -6.60 -20.36 -8.98
C THR A 72 -5.17 -20.74 -9.36
N LYS A 73 -4.16 -20.34 -8.58
CA LYS A 73 -2.77 -20.77 -8.76
C LYS A 73 -2.40 -21.91 -7.83
N TRP A 74 -2.73 -21.78 -6.54
CA TRP A 74 -2.28 -22.74 -5.53
C TRP A 74 -3.35 -23.76 -5.13
N ASN A 75 -4.61 -23.65 -5.56
CA ASN A 75 -5.68 -24.57 -5.17
C ASN A 75 -5.96 -24.59 -3.65
N GLY A 76 -5.76 -23.44 -2.98
CA GLY A 76 -6.08 -23.24 -1.57
C GLY A 76 -4.88 -22.86 -0.70
N LEU A 77 -5.09 -22.82 0.62
CA LEU A 77 -4.10 -22.35 1.60
C LEU A 77 -3.05 -23.42 1.96
N GLY A 78 -3.34 -24.70 1.77
CA GLY A 78 -2.47 -25.81 2.20
C GLY A 78 -1.22 -26.05 1.35
N SER A 79 -1.19 -25.44 0.17
CA SER A 79 -0.15 -25.58 -0.87
C SER A 79 0.69 -24.31 -1.03
N LEU A 80 0.52 -23.33 -0.14
CA LEU A 80 1.23 -22.05 -0.23
C LEU A 80 2.70 -22.22 0.16
N PRO A 81 3.66 -21.75 -0.66
CA PRO A 81 5.08 -21.83 -0.33
C PRO A 81 5.41 -20.94 0.87
N THR A 82 6.46 -21.26 1.63
CA THR A 82 6.88 -20.49 2.81
C THR A 82 7.07 -18.99 2.50
N LEU A 83 7.62 -18.67 1.32
CA LEU A 83 7.82 -17.29 0.88
C LEU A 83 6.50 -16.52 0.67
N PHE A 84 5.39 -17.21 0.42
CA PHE A 84 4.06 -16.60 0.39
C PHE A 84 3.70 -16.02 1.77
N TRP A 85 3.97 -16.75 2.84
CA TRP A 85 3.69 -16.28 4.19
C TRP A 85 4.60 -15.13 4.60
N VAL A 86 5.86 -15.15 4.18
CA VAL A 86 6.81 -14.05 4.40
C VAL A 86 6.32 -12.77 3.73
N LYS A 87 5.93 -12.79 2.44
CA LYS A 87 5.35 -11.60 1.79
C LYS A 87 4.05 -11.15 2.46
N PHE A 88 3.25 -12.09 2.97
CA PHE A 88 1.93 -11.80 3.56
C PHE A 88 2.06 -10.92 4.80
N VAL A 89 3.08 -11.13 5.64
CA VAL A 89 3.38 -10.25 6.79
C VAL A 89 3.59 -8.80 6.34
N PHE A 90 4.29 -8.59 5.24
CA PHE A 90 4.50 -7.25 4.69
C PHE A 90 3.22 -6.67 4.08
N ILE A 91 2.37 -7.49 3.45
CA ILE A 91 1.05 -7.04 2.97
C ILE A 91 0.14 -6.59 4.13
N VAL A 92 0.11 -7.33 5.23
CA VAL A 92 -0.63 -6.93 6.43
C VAL A 92 -0.09 -5.62 6.99
N THR A 93 1.23 -5.46 7.03
CA THR A 93 1.88 -4.21 7.50
C THR A 93 1.56 -3.02 6.59
N LEU A 94 1.63 -3.21 5.26
CA LEU A 94 1.22 -2.20 4.27
C LEU A 94 -0.25 -1.80 4.46
N THR A 95 -1.13 -2.79 4.68
CA THR A 95 -2.56 -2.57 4.90
C THR A 95 -2.80 -1.75 6.16
N ALA A 96 -2.15 -2.10 7.27
CA ALA A 96 -2.22 -1.35 8.52
C ALA A 96 -1.72 0.10 8.34
N ALA A 97 -0.61 0.29 7.63
CA ALA A 97 -0.08 1.63 7.34
C ALA A 97 -1.06 2.45 6.47
N ALA A 98 -1.65 1.86 5.44
CA ALA A 98 -2.63 2.53 4.58
C ALA A 98 -3.88 2.95 5.36
N ILE A 99 -4.40 2.08 6.23
CA ILE A 99 -5.53 2.40 7.12
C ILE A 99 -5.14 3.55 8.07
N ALA A 100 -3.98 3.46 8.72
CA ALA A 100 -3.51 4.50 9.64
C ALA A 100 -3.32 5.86 8.95
N ILE A 101 -2.83 5.90 7.71
CA ILE A 101 -2.71 7.12 6.90
C ILE A 101 -4.11 7.71 6.64
N ARG A 102 -5.07 6.89 6.23
CA ARG A 102 -6.44 7.34 5.94
C ARG A 102 -7.15 7.86 7.19
N MET A 103 -6.97 7.19 8.32
CA MET A 103 -7.47 7.64 9.63
C MET A 103 -6.81 8.96 10.04
N THR A 104 -5.50 9.10 9.83
CA THR A 104 -4.75 10.33 10.12
C THR A 104 -5.30 11.51 9.31
N TYR A 105 -5.55 11.35 8.02
CA TYR A 105 -6.21 12.40 7.22
C TYR A 105 -7.66 12.67 7.64
N ALA A 106 -8.39 11.68 8.15
CA ALA A 106 -9.72 11.90 8.71
C ALA A 106 -9.66 12.71 10.02
N GLU A 107 -8.68 12.46 10.89
CA GLU A 107 -8.43 13.26 12.10
C GLU A 107 -8.03 14.70 11.77
N ILE A 108 -7.13 14.90 10.81
CA ILE A 108 -6.72 16.24 10.37
C ILE A 108 -7.92 17.04 9.85
N ARG A 109 -8.79 16.42 9.06
CA ARG A 109 -10.03 17.06 8.57
C ARG A 109 -11.01 17.43 9.69
N LYS A 110 -10.97 16.73 10.82
CA LYS A 110 -11.74 17.05 12.03
C LYS A 110 -11.07 18.12 12.91
N GLY A 111 -9.93 18.68 12.49
CA GLY A 111 -9.22 19.76 13.19
C GLY A 111 -8.00 19.30 14.01
N ASN A 112 -7.72 17.99 14.11
CA ASN A 112 -6.54 17.50 14.81
C ASN A 112 -5.28 17.61 13.92
N THR A 113 -4.76 18.82 13.79
CA THR A 113 -3.57 19.10 12.96
C THR A 113 -2.31 18.42 13.49
N ALA A 114 -2.22 18.14 14.80
CA ALA A 114 -1.10 17.42 15.40
C ALA A 114 -0.93 15.98 14.87
N ALA A 115 -2.01 15.35 14.42
CA ALA A 115 -1.97 14.02 13.81
C ALA A 115 -1.10 13.96 12.54
N ALA A 116 -0.87 15.09 11.86
CA ALA A 116 -0.04 15.18 10.67
C ALA A 116 1.42 14.72 10.90
N ALA A 117 1.91 14.77 12.14
CA ALA A 117 3.24 14.28 12.51
C ALA A 117 3.41 12.76 12.33
N ARG A 118 2.32 11.99 12.19
CA ARG A 118 2.36 10.54 11.94
C ARG A 118 2.74 10.21 10.48
N LEU A 119 2.33 11.06 9.53
CA LEU A 119 2.46 10.79 8.09
C LEU A 119 3.92 10.60 7.62
N PRO A 120 4.91 11.39 8.09
CA PRO A 120 6.32 11.16 7.75
C PRO A 120 6.90 9.81 8.22
N LYS A 121 6.24 9.13 9.17
CA LYS A 121 6.64 7.79 9.66
C LYS A 121 5.87 6.69 8.94
N LEU A 122 4.56 6.88 8.75
CA LEU A 122 3.69 5.88 8.12
C LEU A 122 3.99 5.68 6.63
N GLY A 123 4.35 6.73 5.89
CA GLY A 123 4.64 6.60 4.46
C GLY A 123 5.86 5.70 4.16
N PRO A 124 7.01 5.87 4.83
CA PRO A 124 8.15 4.95 4.69
C PRO A 124 7.82 3.51 5.09
N ILE A 125 7.00 3.29 6.13
CA ILE A 125 6.55 1.94 6.51
C ILE A 125 5.77 1.31 5.35
N ALA A 126 4.78 2.02 4.79
CA ALA A 126 4.03 1.54 3.63
C ALA A 126 4.95 1.23 2.43
N GLY A 127 5.88 2.12 2.12
CA GLY A 127 6.84 1.95 1.02
C GLY A 127 7.75 0.74 1.20
N LEU A 128 8.36 0.59 2.37
CA LEU A 128 9.25 -0.52 2.68
C LEU A 128 8.50 -1.86 2.73
N SER A 129 7.31 -1.89 3.31
CA SER A 129 6.44 -3.06 3.29
C SER A 129 6.10 -3.48 1.87
N ALA A 130 5.75 -2.53 0.99
CA ALA A 130 5.49 -2.83 -0.41
C ALA A 130 6.73 -3.37 -1.15
N LEU A 131 7.90 -2.76 -0.93
CA LEU A 131 9.15 -3.23 -1.54
C LEU A 131 9.47 -4.67 -1.13
N LEU A 132 9.43 -4.97 0.16
CA LEU A 132 9.71 -6.31 0.69
C LEU A 132 8.65 -7.32 0.24
N ALA A 133 7.37 -6.94 0.26
CA ALA A 133 6.30 -7.77 -0.27
C ALA A 133 6.51 -8.12 -1.74
N THR A 134 6.91 -7.13 -2.56
CA THR A 134 7.20 -7.35 -4.00
C THR A 134 8.38 -8.29 -4.16
N PHE A 135 9.47 -8.06 -3.44
CA PHE A 135 10.67 -8.90 -3.48
C PHE A 135 10.33 -10.36 -3.19
N PHE A 136 9.65 -10.64 -2.07
CA PHE A 136 9.26 -12.01 -1.73
C PHE A 136 8.18 -12.58 -2.65
N ALA A 137 7.30 -11.74 -3.20
CA ALA A 137 6.30 -12.17 -4.18
C ALA A 137 6.95 -12.71 -5.45
N VAL A 138 7.96 -12.03 -6.00
CA VAL A 138 8.66 -12.51 -7.20
C VAL A 138 9.16 -13.94 -7.01
N PHE A 139 9.83 -14.23 -5.90
CA PHE A 139 10.30 -15.59 -5.62
C PHE A 139 9.17 -16.57 -5.31
N ALA A 140 8.15 -16.16 -4.56
CA ALA A 140 7.01 -17.02 -4.26
C ALA A 140 6.23 -17.45 -5.52
N PHE A 141 6.14 -16.57 -6.53
CA PHE A 141 5.47 -16.89 -7.79
C PHE A 141 6.39 -17.56 -8.83
N ALA A 142 7.72 -17.43 -8.71
CA ALA A 142 8.67 -18.09 -9.60
C ALA A 142 8.94 -19.56 -9.22
N ILE A 143 8.89 -19.88 -7.92
CA ILE A 143 9.31 -21.20 -7.40
C ILE A 143 8.10 -22.12 -7.12
N GLY A 144 6.90 -21.56 -6.90
CA GLY A 144 5.66 -22.31 -6.68
C GLY A 144 4.54 -21.84 -7.59
#